data_AF-A0A6I1JEQ1-F1
#
_entry.id   AF-A0A6I1JEQ1-F1
#
_cell.length_a   1.000
_cell.length_b   1.000
_cell.length_c   1.000
_cell.angle_alpha   90.00
_cell.angle_beta   90.00
_cell.angle_gamma   90.00
#
_symmetry.space_group_name_H-M   'P 1'
#
loop_
_entity.id
_entity.type
_entity.pdbx_description
1 polymer ?
#
loop_
_entity_poly.entity_id
_entity_poly.type
_entity_poly.pdbx_seq_one_letter_code
_entity_poly.pdbx_strand_id
1 'polypeptide(L)'
;MGHEWKALKDRFGRLRADDLLDVDPGTHLTIAEVLSAEHIVERRAAGRKDGTILTELSRLRTVCNWAAQRGMMKAAPKWAMPPIPRARTRHLSREQFARFLESAAVPHLRLFAILGIATGGRMGAILELTWDRVDFERGHILLDNPERDRTAKGRALVPMNESARAALLQAKEAALTDYVIEWAGQPVASVKKGIRAIGKAAKVGVVSPHDFRHSAAVWMAEDGVSMSEIARYLGHKDSRITERVYARFSPEHLQRASQSLEVGEFTQKRLAKRSPGLPGTEIEKAFELGKSLLENKPRAAFVQLDEVSDRFVIQLKNGVALAIPPTIMQSLTGLLPGLLSEVEVIGSGHGLHSKTLGVDLLLLDLLAKAIGAPAEAKRRAS
;
A
#
# COMPACT_ATOMS: atom_id res chain seq x y z
N MET A 1 -30.69 18.01 -2.30
CA MET A 1 -30.01 18.16 -0.98
C MET A 1 -30.88 17.63 0.19
N GLY A 2 -31.53 16.47 0.07
CA GLY A 2 -32.49 16.00 1.09
C GLY A 2 -31.87 15.35 2.34
N HIS A 3 -30.65 14.80 2.24
CA HIS A 3 -30.04 14.04 3.33
C HIS A 3 -29.11 14.86 4.24
N GLU A 4 -28.61 16.00 3.77
CA GLU A 4 -27.49 16.70 4.43
C GLU A 4 -27.93 17.71 5.49
N TRP A 5 -29.17 18.21 5.39
CA TRP A 5 -29.77 19.09 6.39
C TRP A 5 -30.33 18.34 7.59
N LYS A 6 -30.59 17.02 7.48
CA LYS A 6 -31.37 16.26 8.47
C LYS A 6 -30.83 16.36 9.91
N ALA A 7 -29.51 16.43 10.09
CA ALA A 7 -28.90 16.55 11.42
C ALA A 7 -28.94 17.96 11.99
N LEU A 8 -29.02 18.99 11.14
CA LEU A 8 -29.04 20.40 11.54
C LEU A 8 -30.46 20.97 11.52
N LYS A 9 -31.40 20.32 10.83
CA LYS A 9 -32.75 20.80 10.56
C LYS A 9 -33.52 21.15 11.82
N ASP A 10 -33.47 20.29 12.82
CA ASP A 10 -34.28 20.48 14.03
C ASP A 10 -33.83 21.71 14.83
N ARG A 11 -32.55 22.09 14.68
CA ARG A 11 -31.92 23.20 15.42
C ARG A 11 -31.85 24.50 14.62
N PHE A 12 -31.42 24.41 13.36
CA PHE A 12 -31.18 25.57 12.49
C PHE A 12 -32.28 25.77 11.44
N GLY A 13 -33.17 24.80 11.23
CA GLY A 13 -34.13 24.77 10.12
C GLY A 13 -35.23 25.81 10.14
N ARG A 14 -35.47 26.45 11.29
CA ARG A 14 -36.53 27.45 11.46
C ARG A 14 -36.00 28.89 11.53
N LEU A 15 -34.69 29.05 11.60
CA LEU A 15 -34.03 30.34 11.74
C LEU A 15 -33.83 30.99 10.36
N ARG A 16 -33.98 32.31 10.32
CA ARG A 16 -33.49 33.11 9.21
C ARG A 16 -31.98 33.25 9.33
N ALA A 17 -31.33 33.59 8.22
CA ALA A 17 -29.88 33.74 8.19
C ALA A 17 -29.39 34.81 9.16
N ASP A 18 -30.08 35.95 9.24
CA ASP A 18 -29.71 37.06 10.13
C ASP A 18 -29.95 36.74 11.62
N ASP A 19 -30.92 35.88 11.96
CA ASP A 19 -31.17 35.45 13.34
C ASP A 19 -29.93 34.79 13.96
N LEU A 20 -29.06 34.19 13.14
CA LEU A 20 -27.81 33.58 13.61
C LEU A 20 -26.80 34.60 14.15
N LEU A 21 -26.95 35.88 13.81
CA LEU A 21 -26.09 36.97 14.25
C LEU A 21 -26.63 37.67 15.51
N ASP A 22 -27.87 37.40 15.90
CA ASP A 22 -28.46 37.96 17.10
C ASP A 22 -27.72 37.45 18.34
N VAL A 23 -27.64 38.29 19.36
CA VAL A 23 -26.97 37.97 20.62
C VAL A 23 -28.01 37.41 21.59
N ASP A 24 -27.73 36.23 22.12
CA ASP A 24 -28.52 35.64 23.18
C ASP A 24 -28.38 36.48 24.47
N PRO A 25 -29.49 36.98 25.04
CA PRO A 25 -29.47 37.88 26.20
C PRO A 25 -28.86 37.27 27.46
N GLY A 26 -28.87 35.94 27.59
CA GLY A 26 -28.39 35.24 28.79
C GLY A 26 -26.91 34.89 28.75
N THR A 27 -26.33 34.76 27.56
CA THR A 27 -24.95 34.29 27.38
C THR A 27 -24.00 35.35 26.81
N HIS A 28 -24.52 36.44 26.25
CA HIS A 28 -23.75 37.44 25.48
C HIS A 28 -23.01 36.84 24.26
N LEU A 29 -23.40 35.64 23.84
CA LEU A 29 -22.90 34.97 22.63
C LEU A 29 -23.90 35.11 21.50
N THR A 30 -23.45 34.98 20.25
CA THR A 30 -24.37 34.92 19.12
C THR A 30 -25.19 33.63 19.16
N ILE A 31 -26.41 33.66 18.62
CA ILE A 31 -27.27 32.46 18.47
C ILE A 31 -26.51 31.35 17.72
N ALA A 32 -25.70 31.70 16.72
CA ALA A 32 -24.85 30.72 16.04
C ALA A 32 -23.86 30.01 16.97
N GLU A 33 -23.22 30.75 17.88
CA GLU A 33 -22.27 30.19 18.85
C GLU A 33 -22.96 29.22 19.80
N VAL A 34 -24.08 29.65 20.41
CA VAL A 34 -24.87 28.84 21.33
C VAL A 34 -25.35 27.54 20.66
N LEU A 35 -26.04 27.66 19.53
CA LEU A 35 -26.61 26.49 18.85
C LEU A 35 -25.54 25.55 18.30
N SER A 36 -24.38 26.07 17.87
CA SER A 36 -23.28 25.22 17.44
C SER A 36 -22.70 24.42 18.62
N ALA A 37 -22.56 25.03 19.80
CA ALA A 37 -22.03 24.38 20.99
C ALA A 37 -22.98 23.29 21.48
N GLU A 38 -24.27 23.59 21.55
CA GLU A 38 -25.31 22.61 21.88
C GLU A 38 -25.34 21.45 20.89
N HIS A 39 -25.25 21.73 19.59
CA HIS A 39 -25.16 20.70 18.55
C HIS A 39 -23.94 19.80 18.77
N ILE A 40 -22.77 20.35 19.10
CA ILE A 40 -21.57 19.55 19.36
C ILE A 40 -21.80 18.61 20.56
N VAL A 41 -22.36 19.13 21.66
CA VAL A 41 -22.63 18.35 22.88
C VAL A 41 -23.61 17.22 22.60
N GLU A 42 -24.74 17.51 21.97
CA GLU A 42 -25.76 16.51 21.66
C GLU A 42 -25.26 15.42 20.72
N ARG A 43 -24.51 15.79 19.67
CA ARG A 43 -23.99 14.81 18.72
C ARG A 43 -22.93 13.92 19.36
N ARG A 44 -22.12 14.46 20.27
CA ARG A 44 -21.17 13.67 21.08
C ARG A 44 -21.92 12.73 22.04
N ALA A 45 -22.97 13.20 22.71
CA ALA A 45 -23.82 12.37 23.55
C ALA A 45 -24.50 11.24 22.75
N ALA A 46 -24.85 11.50 21.50
CA ALA A 46 -25.34 10.49 20.55
C ALA A 46 -24.25 9.60 19.93
N GLY A 47 -23.02 9.63 20.45
CA GLY A 47 -21.90 8.77 20.03
C GLY A 47 -21.31 9.09 18.65
N ARG A 48 -21.55 10.30 18.12
CA ARG A 48 -21.02 10.71 16.80
C ARG A 48 -19.58 11.19 16.94
N LYS A 49 -18.75 10.84 15.95
CA LYS A 49 -17.33 11.24 15.90
C LYS A 49 -17.20 12.71 15.49
N ASP A 50 -16.23 13.41 16.07
CA ASP A 50 -15.95 14.83 15.79
C ASP A 50 -15.80 15.15 14.31
N GLY A 51 -15.21 14.26 13.49
CA GLY A 51 -15.15 14.48 12.03
C GLY A 51 -16.52 14.56 11.34
N THR A 52 -17.53 13.85 11.86
CA THR A 52 -18.91 13.92 11.35
C THR A 52 -19.53 15.26 11.73
N ILE A 53 -19.40 15.66 13.00
CA ILE A 53 -19.91 16.92 13.54
C ILE A 53 -19.26 18.11 12.82
N LEU A 54 -17.94 18.05 12.62
CA LEU A 54 -17.16 19.02 11.85
C LEU A 54 -17.70 19.15 10.43
N THR A 55 -18.02 18.04 9.76
CA THR A 55 -18.58 18.06 8.40
C THR A 55 -19.96 18.71 8.36
N GLU A 56 -20.83 18.40 9.32
CA GLU A 56 -22.16 19.00 9.47
C GLU A 56 -22.03 20.54 9.61
N LEU A 57 -21.26 21.02 10.59
CA LEU A 57 -21.08 22.45 10.85
C LEU A 57 -20.30 23.18 9.75
N SER A 58 -19.34 22.53 9.09
CA SER A 58 -18.60 23.14 7.98
C SER A 58 -19.49 23.43 6.78
N ARG A 59 -20.50 22.59 6.53
CA ARG A 59 -21.48 22.81 5.47
C ARG A 59 -22.34 24.02 5.77
N LEU A 60 -22.86 24.12 7.00
CA LEU A 60 -23.60 25.30 7.45
C LEU A 60 -22.76 26.57 7.27
N ARG A 61 -21.50 26.54 7.72
CA ARG A 61 -20.56 27.67 7.54
C ARG A 61 -20.37 28.05 6.07
N THR A 62 -20.26 27.06 5.19
CA THR A 62 -20.11 27.30 3.74
C THR A 62 -21.32 28.02 3.17
N VAL A 63 -22.54 27.61 3.56
CA VAL A 63 -23.78 28.26 3.13
C VAL A 63 -23.86 29.69 3.70
N CYS A 64 -23.55 29.89 4.98
CA CYS A 64 -23.52 31.21 5.60
C CYS A 64 -22.51 32.15 4.93
N ASN A 65 -21.31 31.66 4.62
CA ASN A 65 -20.29 32.44 3.89
C ASN A 65 -20.79 32.84 2.50
N TRP A 66 -21.42 31.92 1.78
CA TRP A 66 -21.99 32.21 0.46
C TRP A 66 -23.13 33.23 0.54
N ALA A 67 -24.01 33.12 1.55
CA ALA A 67 -25.11 34.06 1.75
C ALA A 67 -24.60 35.47 2.07
N ALA A 68 -23.58 35.60 2.92
CA ALA A 68 -22.93 36.88 3.21
C ALA A 68 -22.27 37.48 1.96
N GLN A 69 -21.57 36.66 1.16
CA GLN A 69 -20.96 37.12 -0.10
C GLN A 69 -21.97 37.63 -1.12
N ARG A 70 -23.21 37.12 -1.08
CA ARG A 70 -24.31 37.57 -1.96
C ARG A 70 -25.17 38.68 -1.34
N GLY A 71 -24.80 39.20 -0.17
CA GLY A 71 -25.57 40.24 0.54
C GLY A 71 -26.92 39.76 1.06
N MET A 72 -27.14 38.45 1.15
CA MET A 72 -28.38 37.85 1.70
C MET A 72 -28.35 37.78 3.24
N MET A 73 -27.22 38.12 3.84
CA MET A 73 -26.98 38.15 5.28
C MET A 73 -25.93 39.21 5.58
N LYS A 74 -26.04 39.91 6.71
CA LYS A 74 -25.13 41.03 7.05
C LYS A 74 -23.67 40.61 7.14
N ALA A 75 -23.40 39.46 7.74
CA ALA A 75 -22.06 38.89 7.88
C ALA A 75 -22.16 37.38 8.12
N ALA A 76 -21.10 36.62 7.80
CA ALA A 76 -21.07 35.20 8.13
C ALA A 76 -20.84 34.98 9.64
N PRO A 77 -21.67 34.20 10.35
CA PRO A 77 -21.48 33.98 11.77
C PRO A 77 -20.22 33.15 12.02
N LYS A 78 -19.57 33.41 13.15
CA LYS A 78 -18.41 32.64 13.62
C LYS A 78 -18.86 31.75 14.76
N TRP A 79 -18.28 30.55 14.84
CA TRP A 79 -18.56 29.63 15.94
C TRP A 79 -17.42 28.63 16.14
N ALA A 80 -17.40 27.96 17.29
CA ALA A 80 -16.42 26.94 17.61
C ALA A 80 -16.60 25.69 16.73
N MET A 81 -15.50 25.10 16.27
CA MET A 81 -15.52 23.87 15.48
C MET A 81 -14.87 22.74 16.27
N PRO A 82 -15.37 21.49 16.14
CA PRO A 82 -14.66 20.34 16.67
C PRO A 82 -13.23 20.25 16.10
N PRO A 83 -12.29 19.67 16.84
CA PRO A 83 -10.93 19.48 16.35
C PRO A 83 -10.93 18.63 15.08
N ILE A 84 -10.04 18.97 14.15
CA ILE A 84 -9.85 18.19 12.93
C ILE A 84 -9.34 16.80 13.35
N PRO A 85 -10.07 15.72 13.02
CA PRO A 85 -9.64 14.38 13.39
C PRO A 85 -8.31 14.05 12.69
N ARG A 86 -7.44 13.31 13.38
CA ARG A 86 -6.19 12.82 12.78
C ARG A 86 -6.50 12.00 11.53
N ALA A 87 -5.74 12.23 10.46
CA ALA A 87 -5.86 11.46 9.24
C ALA A 87 -5.60 9.97 9.52
N ARG A 88 -6.40 9.09 8.91
CA ARG A 88 -6.15 7.65 9.01
C ARG A 88 -4.87 7.32 8.25
N THR A 89 -3.96 6.59 8.90
CA THR A 89 -2.65 6.19 8.36
C THR A 89 -2.60 4.74 7.89
N ARG A 90 -3.74 4.06 7.90
CA ARG A 90 -3.84 2.62 7.60
C ARG A 90 -3.71 2.37 6.10
N HIS A 91 -2.69 1.62 5.72
CA HIS A 91 -2.53 0.98 4.42
C HIS A 91 -2.44 -0.54 4.62
N LEU A 92 -2.47 -1.29 3.51
CA LEU A 92 -2.17 -2.72 3.47
C LEU A 92 -0.70 -2.90 3.10
N SER A 93 0.00 -3.79 3.79
CA SER A 93 1.28 -4.32 3.27
C SER A 93 1.05 -5.19 2.03
N ARG A 94 2.10 -5.49 1.28
CA ARG A 94 2.01 -6.36 0.08
C ARG A 94 1.49 -7.76 0.45
N GLU A 95 1.93 -8.30 1.58
CA GLU A 95 1.51 -9.60 2.11
C GLU A 95 0.04 -9.56 2.59
N GLN A 96 -0.37 -8.46 3.21
CA GLN A 96 -1.77 -8.27 3.59
C GLN A 96 -2.67 -8.18 2.36
N PHE A 97 -2.23 -7.50 1.31
CA PHE A 97 -2.98 -7.42 0.06
C PHE A 97 -3.04 -8.77 -0.67
N ALA A 98 -1.96 -9.56 -0.65
CA ALA A 98 -1.97 -10.92 -1.18
C ALA A 98 -3.03 -11.79 -0.49
N ARG A 99 -3.05 -11.83 0.86
CA ARG A 99 -4.10 -12.52 1.63
C ARG A 99 -5.50 -11.99 1.37
N PHE A 100 -5.62 -10.66 1.20
CA PHE A 100 -6.88 -10.04 0.81
C PHE A 100 -7.37 -10.58 -0.54
N LEU A 101 -6.49 -10.66 -1.53
CA LEU A 101 -6.82 -11.18 -2.86
C LEU A 101 -7.15 -12.67 -2.83
N GLU A 102 -6.42 -13.49 -2.08
CA GLU A 102 -6.72 -14.92 -1.88
C GLU A 102 -8.13 -15.12 -1.30
N SER A 103 -8.57 -14.25 -0.40
CA SER A 103 -9.93 -14.27 0.17
C SER A 103 -10.99 -13.64 -0.73
N ALA A 104 -10.61 -12.96 -1.81
CA ALA A 104 -11.51 -12.28 -2.73
C ALA A 104 -12.06 -13.25 -3.79
N ALA A 105 -12.95 -14.16 -3.38
CA ALA A 105 -13.56 -15.16 -4.27
C ALA A 105 -14.52 -14.55 -5.30
N VAL A 106 -15.08 -13.37 -5.04
CA VAL A 106 -16.04 -12.72 -5.94
C VAL A 106 -15.29 -11.93 -7.02
N PRO A 107 -15.48 -12.25 -8.33
CA PRO A 107 -14.65 -11.69 -9.41
C PRO A 107 -14.60 -10.17 -9.46
N HIS A 108 -15.75 -9.49 -9.38
CA HIS A 108 -15.81 -8.02 -9.47
C HIS A 108 -15.12 -7.31 -8.29
N LEU A 109 -15.16 -7.90 -7.09
CA LEU A 109 -14.45 -7.35 -5.92
C LEU A 109 -12.94 -7.56 -6.03
N ARG A 110 -12.52 -8.72 -6.54
CA ARG A 110 -11.12 -9.03 -6.82
C ARG A 110 -10.55 -8.07 -7.87
N LEU A 111 -11.24 -7.92 -8.99
CA LEU A 111 -10.88 -6.99 -10.06
C LEU A 111 -10.80 -5.54 -9.54
N PHE A 112 -11.80 -5.09 -8.78
CA PHE A 112 -11.79 -3.76 -8.18
C PHE A 112 -10.56 -3.55 -7.28
N ALA A 113 -10.19 -4.54 -6.47
CA ALA A 113 -9.04 -4.44 -5.57
C ALA A 113 -7.71 -4.35 -6.34
N ILE A 114 -7.55 -5.17 -7.40
CA ILE A 114 -6.38 -5.13 -8.29
C ILE A 114 -6.26 -3.76 -8.94
N LEU A 115 -7.34 -3.24 -9.56
CA LEU A 115 -7.34 -1.92 -10.17
C LEU A 115 -7.13 -0.81 -9.14
N GLY A 116 -7.66 -0.95 -7.93
CA GLY A 116 -7.48 0.02 -6.84
C GLY A 116 -6.01 0.21 -6.45
N ILE A 117 -5.24 -0.88 -6.41
CA ILE A 117 -3.79 -0.84 -6.19
C ILE A 117 -3.05 -0.39 -7.45
N ALA A 118 -3.34 -1.05 -8.58
CA ALA A 118 -2.57 -0.87 -9.81
C ALA A 118 -2.78 0.48 -10.48
N THR A 119 -3.80 1.25 -10.10
CA THR A 119 -4.05 2.59 -10.65
C THR A 119 -4.05 3.70 -9.59
N GLY A 120 -4.13 3.35 -8.31
CA GLY A 120 -4.42 4.31 -7.24
C GLY A 120 -5.74 5.07 -7.44
N GLY A 121 -6.66 4.58 -8.27
CA GLY A 121 -7.90 5.26 -8.64
C GLY A 121 -8.85 5.51 -7.47
N ARG A 122 -9.70 6.54 -7.59
CA ARG A 122 -10.81 6.74 -6.65
C ARG A 122 -11.90 5.69 -6.92
N MET A 123 -12.58 5.22 -5.86
CA MET A 123 -13.65 4.22 -5.98
C MET A 123 -14.66 4.56 -7.08
N GLY A 124 -15.17 5.79 -7.11
CA GLY A 124 -16.13 6.21 -8.15
C GLY A 124 -15.54 6.12 -9.56
N ALA A 125 -14.29 6.55 -9.76
CA ALA A 125 -13.65 6.50 -11.07
C ALA A 125 -13.45 5.06 -11.58
N ILE A 126 -13.13 4.12 -10.68
CA ILE A 126 -12.99 2.70 -11.04
C ILE A 126 -14.36 2.06 -11.32
N LEU A 127 -15.39 2.37 -10.52
CA LEU A 127 -16.74 1.82 -10.72
C LEU A 127 -17.43 2.38 -11.96
N GLU A 128 -17.14 3.64 -12.31
CA GLU A 128 -17.65 4.28 -13.51
C GLU A 128 -16.87 3.86 -14.77
N LEU A 129 -15.74 3.13 -14.66
CA LEU A 129 -14.86 2.79 -15.79
C LEU A 129 -15.55 1.86 -16.79
N THR A 130 -15.41 2.18 -18.08
CA THR A 130 -15.99 1.46 -19.21
C THR A 130 -14.90 0.91 -20.14
N TRP A 131 -15.20 -0.14 -20.90
CA TRP A 131 -14.23 -0.86 -21.73
C TRP A 131 -13.61 -0.02 -22.85
N ASP A 132 -14.32 0.96 -23.38
CA ASP A 132 -13.82 1.92 -24.38
C ASP A 132 -12.69 2.82 -23.84
N ARG A 133 -12.57 2.94 -22.52
CA ARG A 133 -11.50 3.68 -21.83
C ARG A 133 -10.32 2.82 -21.39
N VAL A 134 -10.29 1.55 -21.79
CA VAL A 134 -9.20 0.62 -21.54
C VAL A 134 -8.48 0.31 -22.85
N ASP A 135 -7.32 0.93 -23.05
CA ASP A 135 -6.50 0.74 -24.24
C ASP A 135 -5.44 -0.34 -23.97
N PHE A 136 -5.72 -1.56 -24.45
CA PHE A 136 -4.83 -2.72 -24.29
C PHE A 136 -3.61 -2.68 -25.23
N GLU A 137 -3.68 -1.95 -26.33
CA GLU A 137 -2.58 -1.82 -27.29
C GLU A 137 -1.53 -0.84 -26.76
N ARG A 138 -1.98 0.34 -26.33
CA ARG A 138 -1.10 1.34 -25.73
C ARG A 138 -0.79 1.05 -24.27
N GLY A 139 -1.52 0.14 -23.62
CA GLY A 139 -1.33 -0.20 -22.21
C GLY A 139 -1.70 0.93 -21.25
N HIS A 140 -2.83 1.60 -21.48
CA HIS A 140 -3.29 2.72 -20.65
C HIS A 140 -4.75 2.59 -20.24
N ILE A 141 -5.08 3.14 -19.07
CA ILE A 141 -6.45 3.23 -18.55
C ILE A 141 -6.79 4.70 -18.36
N LEU A 142 -7.87 5.15 -18.99
CA LEU A 142 -8.41 6.49 -18.77
C LEU A 142 -9.47 6.46 -17.66
N LEU A 143 -9.05 6.78 -16.43
CA LEU A 143 -9.96 6.80 -15.28
C LEU A 143 -10.90 8.01 -15.23
N ASP A 144 -10.59 9.06 -15.99
CA ASP A 144 -11.46 10.24 -16.08
C ASP A 144 -12.69 9.92 -16.93
N ASN A 145 -13.83 10.52 -16.61
CA ASN A 145 -15.01 10.43 -17.46
C ASN A 145 -15.06 11.67 -18.36
N PRO A 146 -14.83 11.52 -19.69
CA PRO A 146 -14.78 12.66 -20.61
C PRO A 146 -16.13 13.37 -20.78
N GLU A 147 -17.25 12.70 -20.45
CA GLU A 147 -18.60 13.24 -20.60
C GLU A 147 -19.04 14.11 -19.41
N ARG A 148 -18.30 14.11 -18.30
CA ARG A 148 -18.56 15.07 -17.21
C ARG A 148 -17.95 16.41 -17.54
N ASP A 149 -18.71 17.48 -17.31
CA ASP A 149 -18.19 18.84 -17.23
C ASP A 149 -16.90 18.83 -16.41
N ARG A 150 -15.81 19.26 -17.06
CA ARG A 150 -14.43 19.21 -16.58
C ARG A 150 -14.28 19.88 -15.21
N THR A 151 -14.65 19.18 -14.14
CA THR A 151 -14.22 19.58 -12.81
C THR A 151 -12.71 19.38 -12.81
N ALA A 152 -11.98 20.45 -12.55
CA ALA A 152 -10.55 20.61 -12.80
C ALA A 152 -9.60 19.63 -12.06
N LYS A 153 -10.03 18.45 -11.64
CA LYS A 153 -9.22 17.39 -11.01
C LYS A 153 -8.69 16.49 -12.14
N GLY A 154 -7.54 16.90 -12.68
CA GLY A 154 -6.98 16.40 -13.93
C GLY A 154 -6.87 14.88 -14.05
N ARG A 155 -7.24 14.42 -15.27
CA ARG A 155 -6.47 13.52 -16.14
C ARG A 155 -5.61 12.50 -15.39
N ALA A 156 -6.20 11.37 -15.03
CA ALA A 156 -5.44 10.17 -14.70
C ALA A 156 -5.51 9.22 -15.90
N LEU A 157 -4.72 9.52 -16.94
CA LEU A 157 -4.29 8.49 -17.87
C LEU A 157 -3.22 7.69 -17.13
N VAL A 158 -3.55 6.46 -16.76
CA VAL A 158 -2.71 5.63 -15.90
C VAL A 158 -2.08 4.50 -16.73
N PRO A 159 -0.76 4.29 -16.69
CA PRO A 159 -0.14 3.15 -17.34
C PRO A 159 -0.63 1.85 -16.70
N MET A 160 -0.92 0.86 -17.54
CA MET A 160 -1.39 -0.45 -17.14
C MET A 160 -0.18 -1.36 -16.86
N ASN A 161 -0.03 -1.79 -15.62
CA ASN A 161 0.97 -2.81 -15.28
C ASN A 161 0.47 -4.22 -15.65
N GLU A 162 1.36 -5.21 -15.58
CA GLU A 162 1.07 -6.59 -15.97
C GLU A 162 -0.09 -7.19 -15.17
N SER A 163 -0.13 -6.96 -13.85
CA SER A 163 -1.20 -7.46 -12.98
C SER A 163 -2.58 -6.89 -13.35
N ALA A 164 -2.66 -5.59 -13.63
CA ALA A 164 -3.89 -4.96 -14.12
C ALA A 164 -4.28 -5.49 -15.49
N ARG A 165 -3.32 -5.63 -16.41
CA ARG A 165 -3.55 -6.14 -17.75
C ARG A 165 -4.12 -7.56 -17.72
N ALA A 166 -3.50 -8.45 -16.96
CA ALA A 166 -3.97 -9.83 -16.81
C ALA A 166 -5.40 -9.89 -16.24
N ALA A 167 -5.68 -9.12 -15.18
CA ALA A 167 -7.01 -9.07 -14.58
C ALA A 167 -8.07 -8.47 -15.52
N LEU A 168 -7.72 -7.44 -16.28
CA LEU A 168 -8.62 -6.79 -17.24
C LEU A 168 -8.92 -7.69 -18.44
N LEU A 169 -7.94 -8.42 -18.97
CA LEU A 169 -8.16 -9.37 -20.06
C LEU A 169 -9.13 -10.47 -19.63
N GLN A 170 -8.88 -11.09 -18.46
CA GLN A 170 -9.77 -12.11 -17.90
C GLN A 170 -11.21 -11.57 -17.71
N ALA A 171 -11.33 -10.33 -17.22
CA ALA A 171 -12.64 -9.72 -17.02
C ALA A 171 -13.34 -9.35 -18.33
N LYS A 172 -12.59 -8.97 -19.37
CA LYS A 172 -13.12 -8.61 -20.68
C LYS A 172 -13.70 -9.82 -21.41
N GLU A 173 -13.08 -10.98 -21.27
CA GLU A 173 -13.58 -12.24 -21.84
C GLU A 173 -14.95 -12.64 -21.28
N ALA A 174 -15.24 -12.27 -20.02
CA ALA A 174 -16.48 -12.58 -19.32
C ALA A 174 -17.45 -11.39 -19.22
N ALA A 175 -17.16 -10.27 -19.89
CA ALA A 175 -17.93 -9.04 -19.74
C ALA A 175 -19.33 -9.15 -20.35
N LEU A 176 -20.34 -8.71 -19.60
CA LEU A 176 -21.74 -8.67 -20.01
C LEU A 176 -22.26 -7.25 -20.26
N THR A 177 -21.50 -6.24 -19.84
CA THR A 177 -21.83 -4.82 -19.97
C THR A 177 -20.62 -4.01 -20.43
N ASP A 178 -20.86 -2.75 -20.77
CA ASP A 178 -19.81 -1.80 -21.11
C ASP A 178 -18.94 -1.39 -19.90
N TYR A 179 -19.36 -1.72 -18.68
CA TYR A 179 -18.64 -1.39 -17.45
C TYR A 179 -17.59 -2.46 -17.10
N VAL A 180 -16.40 -2.01 -16.71
CA VAL A 180 -15.31 -2.90 -16.28
C VAL A 180 -15.65 -3.61 -14.97
N ILE A 181 -16.32 -2.91 -14.04
CA ILE A 181 -16.80 -3.49 -12.77
C ILE A 181 -18.30 -3.71 -12.84
N GLU A 182 -18.68 -4.96 -13.05
CA GLU A 182 -20.08 -5.38 -13.12
C GLU A 182 -20.39 -6.56 -12.18
N TRP A 183 -21.68 -6.73 -11.89
CA TRP A 183 -22.19 -7.89 -11.16
C TRP A 183 -23.54 -8.30 -11.74
N ALA A 184 -23.66 -9.55 -12.15
CA ALA A 184 -24.89 -10.10 -12.74
C ALA A 184 -25.43 -9.24 -13.91
N GLY A 185 -24.54 -8.80 -14.81
CA GLY A 185 -24.91 -8.00 -15.98
C GLY A 185 -25.35 -6.57 -15.67
N GLN A 186 -24.98 -6.03 -14.51
CA GLN A 186 -25.31 -4.67 -14.09
C GLN A 186 -24.09 -3.95 -13.51
N PRO A 187 -23.97 -2.61 -13.69
CA PRO A 187 -22.90 -1.84 -13.08
C PRO A 187 -22.98 -1.84 -11.56
N VAL A 188 -21.82 -1.86 -10.90
CA VAL A 188 -21.75 -1.90 -9.43
C VAL A 188 -21.73 -0.49 -8.84
N ALA A 189 -22.80 -0.10 -8.14
CA ALA A 189 -22.86 1.21 -7.47
C ALA A 189 -21.94 1.32 -6.23
N SER A 190 -21.65 0.20 -5.54
CA SER A 190 -20.78 0.22 -4.37
C SER A 190 -20.16 -1.14 -4.04
N VAL A 191 -18.86 -1.12 -3.74
CA VAL A 191 -18.06 -2.29 -3.30
C VAL A 191 -17.73 -2.27 -1.81
N LYS A 192 -18.18 -1.24 -1.06
CA LYS A 192 -17.76 -1.00 0.34
C LYS A 192 -18.07 -2.18 1.26
N LYS A 193 -19.26 -2.77 1.14
CA LYS A 193 -19.71 -3.90 1.96
C LYS A 193 -18.89 -5.16 1.64
N GLY A 194 -18.71 -5.44 0.35
CA GLY A 194 -17.92 -6.58 -0.14
C GLY A 194 -16.46 -6.51 0.30
N ILE A 195 -15.78 -5.38 0.08
CA ILE A 195 -14.39 -5.18 0.50
C ILE A 195 -14.22 -5.32 2.01
N ARG A 196 -15.15 -4.78 2.82
CA ARG A 196 -15.11 -4.95 4.27
C ARG A 196 -15.23 -6.42 4.68
N ALA A 197 -16.11 -7.17 4.01
CA ALA A 197 -16.29 -8.60 4.26
C ALA A 197 -15.02 -9.39 3.91
N ILE A 198 -14.41 -9.11 2.76
CA ILE A 198 -13.13 -9.73 2.35
C ILE A 198 -12.02 -9.40 3.36
N GLY A 199 -11.89 -8.14 3.78
CA GLY A 199 -10.88 -7.74 4.77
C GLY A 199 -11.02 -8.48 6.11
N LYS A 200 -12.26 -8.76 6.53
CA LYS A 200 -12.55 -9.60 7.71
C LYS A 200 -12.15 -11.05 7.46
N ALA A 201 -12.51 -11.62 6.32
CA ALA A 201 -12.18 -13.00 5.96
C ALA A 201 -10.66 -13.22 5.87
N ALA A 202 -9.94 -12.28 5.25
CA ALA A 202 -8.48 -12.28 5.12
C ALA A 202 -7.73 -11.97 6.42
N LYS A 203 -8.44 -11.70 7.53
CA LYS A 203 -7.86 -11.30 8.83
C LYS A 203 -6.91 -10.11 8.73
N VAL A 204 -7.15 -9.18 7.80
CA VAL A 204 -6.36 -7.94 7.65
C VAL A 204 -7.04 -6.73 8.29
N GLY A 205 -8.24 -6.91 8.85
CA GLY A 205 -9.01 -5.87 9.54
C GLY A 205 -10.01 -5.15 8.64
N VAL A 206 -10.49 -3.98 9.07
CA VAL A 206 -11.50 -3.21 8.33
C VAL A 206 -10.84 -2.49 7.14
N VAL A 207 -11.01 -3.05 5.95
CA VAL A 207 -10.52 -2.47 4.69
C VAL A 207 -11.61 -1.60 4.06
N SER A 208 -11.20 -0.47 3.50
CA SER A 208 -12.02 0.42 2.69
C SER A 208 -11.46 0.56 1.27
N PRO A 209 -12.30 0.92 0.27
CA PRO A 209 -11.81 1.20 -1.09
C PRO A 209 -10.70 2.25 -1.17
N HIS A 210 -10.70 3.21 -0.25
CA HIS A 210 -9.67 4.25 -0.19
C HIS A 210 -8.33 3.71 0.33
N ASP A 211 -8.34 2.59 1.05
CA ASP A 211 -7.13 1.99 1.60
C ASP A 211 -6.26 1.45 0.46
N PHE A 212 -6.83 0.98 -0.66
CA PHE A 212 -6.06 0.56 -1.84
C PHE A 212 -5.25 1.73 -2.42
N ARG A 213 -5.90 2.87 -2.64
CA ARG A 213 -5.21 4.09 -3.11
C ARG A 213 -4.11 4.53 -2.14
N HIS A 214 -4.37 4.45 -0.83
CA HIS A 214 -3.36 4.79 0.18
C HIS A 214 -2.20 3.79 0.16
N SER A 215 -2.49 2.49 -0.01
CA SER A 215 -1.48 1.44 -0.10
C SER A 215 -0.60 1.58 -1.34
N ALA A 216 -1.20 1.85 -2.51
CA ALA A 216 -0.44 2.12 -3.73
C ALA A 216 0.55 3.30 -3.55
N ALA A 217 0.11 4.36 -2.91
CA ALA A 217 0.94 5.52 -2.61
C ALA A 217 2.08 5.21 -1.62
N VAL A 218 1.80 4.40 -0.59
CA VAL A 218 2.82 3.96 0.37
C VAL A 218 3.83 3.03 -0.31
N TRP A 219 3.39 2.06 -1.11
CA TRP A 219 4.29 1.14 -1.81
C TRP A 219 5.20 1.85 -2.79
N MET A 220 4.67 2.82 -3.56
CA MET A 220 5.51 3.65 -4.42
C MET A 220 6.54 4.45 -3.61
N ALA A 221 6.16 4.97 -2.44
CA ALA A 221 7.10 5.67 -1.56
C ALA A 221 8.18 4.73 -1.02
N GLU A 222 7.81 3.54 -0.54
CA GLU A 222 8.72 2.50 -0.06
C GLU A 222 9.70 2.03 -1.15
N ASP A 223 9.24 1.98 -2.40
CA ASP A 223 10.06 1.65 -3.58
C ASP A 223 10.94 2.83 -4.04
N GLY A 224 10.94 3.98 -3.34
CA GLY A 224 11.79 5.14 -3.64
C GLY A 224 11.27 6.05 -4.75
N VAL A 225 10.02 5.88 -5.22
CA VAL A 225 9.42 6.78 -6.22
C VAL A 225 9.28 8.18 -5.64
N SER A 226 9.65 9.20 -6.42
CA SER A 226 9.63 10.57 -5.91
C SER A 226 8.21 11.02 -5.55
N MET A 227 8.06 11.84 -4.51
CA MET A 227 6.75 12.39 -4.10
C MET A 227 6.06 13.16 -5.23
N SER A 228 6.84 13.74 -6.15
CA SER A 228 6.33 14.46 -7.32
C SER A 228 5.68 13.51 -8.33
N GLU A 229 6.30 12.36 -8.60
CA GLU A 229 5.76 11.32 -9.48
C GLU A 229 4.54 10.66 -8.85
N ILE A 230 4.61 10.32 -7.56
CA ILE A 230 3.46 9.79 -6.81
C ILE A 230 2.28 10.77 -6.87
N ALA A 231 2.52 12.09 -6.68
CA ALA A 231 1.47 13.10 -6.75
C ALA A 231 0.81 13.13 -8.14
N ARG A 232 1.62 13.08 -9.22
CA ARG A 232 1.12 13.05 -10.60
C ARG A 232 0.35 11.77 -10.88
N TYR A 233 0.89 10.62 -10.49
CA TYR A 233 0.27 9.31 -10.66
C TYR A 233 -1.10 9.25 -9.97
N LEU A 234 -1.20 9.79 -8.76
CA LEU A 234 -2.46 9.83 -8.01
C LEU A 234 -3.41 10.95 -8.48
N GLY A 235 -2.99 11.89 -9.32
CA GLY A 235 -3.79 13.06 -9.72
C GLY A 235 -4.02 14.05 -8.57
N HIS A 236 -3.01 14.28 -7.72
CA HIS A 236 -3.03 15.35 -6.71
C HIS A 236 -2.68 16.69 -7.36
N LYS A 237 -3.50 17.72 -7.08
CA LYS A 237 -3.23 19.10 -7.53
C LYS A 237 -2.04 19.73 -6.83
N ASP A 238 -1.84 19.38 -5.57
CA ASP A 238 -0.78 19.91 -4.72
C ASP A 238 0.08 18.75 -4.23
N SER A 239 1.35 18.74 -4.64
CA SER A 239 2.34 17.73 -4.26
C SER A 239 2.64 17.75 -2.77
N ARG A 240 2.45 18.89 -2.09
CA ARG A 240 2.64 19.01 -0.63
C ARG A 240 1.72 18.10 0.17
N ILE A 241 0.54 17.78 -0.38
CA ILE A 241 -0.38 16.81 0.23
C ILE A 241 0.23 15.41 0.20
N THR A 242 0.84 15.02 -0.93
CA THR A 242 1.53 13.74 -1.06
C THR A 242 2.70 13.67 -0.09
N GLU A 243 3.54 14.70 -0.08
CA GLU A 243 4.72 14.76 0.79
C GLU A 243 4.35 14.66 2.27
N ARG A 244 3.40 15.48 2.74
CA ARG A 244 2.94 15.45 4.15
C ARG A 244 2.44 14.07 4.60
N VAL A 245 1.86 13.30 3.67
CA VAL A 245 1.20 12.03 3.99
C VAL A 245 2.15 10.84 3.82
N TYR A 246 2.99 10.86 2.78
CA TYR A 246 3.75 9.69 2.32
C TYR A 246 5.27 9.81 2.45
N ALA A 247 5.83 11.01 2.64
CA ALA A 247 7.28 11.19 2.65
C ALA A 247 7.96 10.29 3.69
N ARG A 248 7.33 10.07 4.86
CA ARG A 248 7.86 9.20 5.92
C ARG A 248 8.11 7.74 5.55
N PHE A 249 7.55 7.27 4.43
CA PHE A 249 7.72 5.90 3.95
C PHE A 249 8.85 5.79 2.93
N SER A 250 9.39 6.90 2.42
CA SER A 250 10.52 6.87 1.49
C SER A 250 11.82 6.48 2.21
N PRO A 251 12.64 5.58 1.63
CA PRO A 251 13.93 5.19 2.19
C PRO A 251 14.88 6.38 2.42
N GLU A 252 14.79 7.41 1.57
CA GLU A 252 15.63 8.61 1.61
C GLU A 252 15.09 9.67 2.57
N HIS A 253 13.93 9.43 3.19
CA HIS A 253 13.27 10.40 4.06
C HIS A 253 14.15 10.74 5.25
N LEU A 254 14.55 12.02 5.35
CA LEU A 254 15.48 12.54 6.36
C LEU A 254 16.89 11.93 6.29
N GLN A 255 17.22 11.10 5.29
CA GLN A 255 18.55 10.51 5.17
C GLN A 255 19.62 11.58 4.99
N ARG A 256 19.37 12.60 4.15
CA ARG A 256 20.27 13.76 4.01
C ARG A 256 20.39 14.57 5.30
N ALA A 257 19.30 14.74 6.04
CA ALA A 257 19.33 15.43 7.33
C ALA A 257 20.18 14.64 8.34
N SER A 258 20.03 13.32 8.38
CA SER A 258 20.87 12.43 9.18
C SER A 258 22.34 12.52 8.76
N GLN A 259 22.63 12.50 7.46
CA GLN A 259 24.00 12.61 6.92
C GLN A 259 24.65 13.94 7.29
N SER A 260 23.89 15.04 7.33
CA SER A 260 24.39 16.35 7.75
C SER A 260 24.79 16.43 9.23
N LEU A 261 24.37 15.44 10.02
CA LEU A 261 24.67 15.32 11.45
C LEU A 261 25.80 14.30 11.73
N GLU A 262 26.49 13.82 10.70
CA GLU A 262 27.64 12.93 10.89
C GLU A 262 28.79 13.66 11.61
N VAL A 263 29.19 13.14 12.77
CA VAL A 263 30.30 13.67 13.57
C VAL A 263 31.59 12.95 13.18
N GLY A 264 32.49 13.67 12.50
CA GLY A 264 33.68 13.11 11.85
C GLY A 264 34.66 12.33 12.75
N GLU A 265 34.70 12.60 14.06
CA GLU A 265 35.63 11.94 14.99
C GLU A 265 35.30 10.46 15.26
N PHE A 266 34.02 10.05 15.18
CA PHE A 266 33.63 8.64 15.32
C PHE A 266 33.69 7.87 14.01
N THR A 267 33.55 8.56 12.87
CA THR A 267 33.56 7.95 11.54
C THR A 267 34.99 7.62 11.08
N GLN A 268 35.98 8.47 11.40
CA GLN A 268 37.37 8.25 10.99
C GLN A 268 38.02 7.02 11.66
N LYS A 269 37.76 6.75 12.94
CA LYS A 269 38.34 5.59 13.65
C LYS A 269 37.84 4.23 13.13
N ARG A 270 36.67 4.18 12.48
CA ARG A 270 36.12 2.94 11.89
C ARG A 270 36.45 2.80 10.40
N LEU A 271 36.55 3.93 9.67
CA LEU A 271 36.93 3.94 8.25
C LEU A 271 38.43 3.66 8.03
N ALA A 272 39.31 4.07 8.95
CA ALA A 272 40.75 3.77 8.86
C ALA A 272 41.09 2.26 8.99
N LYS A 273 40.11 1.41 9.35
CA LYS A 273 40.25 -0.06 9.41
C LYS A 273 39.62 -0.80 8.23
N ARG A 274 39.11 -0.08 7.21
CA ARG A 274 38.69 -0.70 5.95
C ARG A 274 39.80 -0.56 4.92
N SER A 275 40.28 -1.71 4.44
CA SER A 275 41.20 -1.84 3.31
C SER A 275 40.77 -0.96 2.13
N PRO A 276 41.73 -0.40 1.36
CA PRO A 276 41.42 0.52 0.27
C PRO A 276 40.45 -0.14 -0.73
N GLY A 277 39.41 0.60 -1.09
CA GLY A 277 38.41 0.15 -2.06
C GLY A 277 39.06 -0.21 -3.40
N LEU A 278 38.61 -1.32 -3.98
CA LEU A 278 39.13 -1.87 -5.23
C LEU A 278 38.91 -0.86 -6.38
N PRO A 279 39.91 -0.60 -7.25
CA PRO A 279 39.78 0.32 -8.38
C PRO A 279 38.65 -0.06 -9.34
N GLY A 280 38.16 0.91 -10.14
CA GLY A 280 36.96 0.74 -10.99
C GLY A 280 36.99 -0.45 -11.95
N THR A 281 38.17 -0.86 -12.42
CA THR A 281 38.37 -2.04 -13.26
C THR A 281 38.15 -3.36 -12.51
N GLU A 282 38.32 -3.37 -11.19
CA GLU A 282 38.04 -4.52 -10.33
C GLU A 282 36.56 -4.56 -9.90
N ILE A 283 35.87 -3.41 -9.86
CA ILE A 283 34.41 -3.33 -9.70
C ILE A 283 33.72 -3.94 -10.93
N GLU A 284 34.17 -3.59 -12.13
CA GLU A 284 33.65 -4.17 -13.39
C GLU A 284 33.90 -5.68 -13.46
N LYS A 285 35.11 -6.13 -13.10
CA LYS A 285 35.40 -7.58 -12.96
C LYS A 285 34.53 -8.23 -11.89
N ALA A 286 34.23 -7.56 -10.78
CA ALA A 286 33.34 -8.09 -9.74
C ALA A 286 31.87 -8.15 -10.20
N PHE A 287 31.43 -7.24 -11.06
CA PHE A 287 30.11 -7.28 -11.69
C PHE A 287 30.01 -8.38 -12.76
N GLU A 288 31.03 -8.55 -13.61
CA GLU A 288 31.08 -9.67 -14.56
C GLU A 288 31.19 -11.01 -13.85
N LEU A 289 32.01 -11.11 -12.80
CA LEU A 289 32.06 -12.27 -11.93
C LEU A 289 30.69 -12.47 -11.27
N GLY A 290 30.05 -11.43 -10.75
CA GLY A 290 28.72 -11.49 -10.17
C GLY A 290 27.65 -12.01 -11.15
N LYS A 291 27.72 -11.59 -12.41
CA LYS A 291 26.84 -12.04 -13.49
C LYS A 291 27.12 -13.51 -13.87
N SER A 292 28.39 -13.88 -14.04
CA SER A 292 28.80 -15.27 -14.27
C SER A 292 28.45 -16.19 -13.10
N LEU A 293 28.54 -15.70 -11.86
CA LEU A 293 28.12 -16.43 -10.66
C LEU A 293 26.59 -16.55 -10.58
N LEU A 294 25.81 -15.59 -11.08
CA LEU A 294 24.34 -15.70 -11.16
C LEU A 294 23.90 -16.76 -12.19
N GLU A 295 24.69 -16.93 -13.25
CA GLU A 295 24.44 -17.90 -14.33
C GLU A 295 24.92 -19.32 -13.95
N ASN A 296 26.03 -19.45 -13.22
CA ASN A 296 26.70 -20.73 -12.98
C ASN A 296 26.65 -21.25 -11.54
N LYS A 297 26.21 -20.46 -10.54
CA LYS A 297 26.08 -20.98 -9.17
C LYS A 297 24.83 -21.83 -9.00
N PRO A 298 24.94 -22.96 -8.29
CA PRO A 298 23.79 -23.78 -7.93
C PRO A 298 22.83 -22.97 -7.06
N ARG A 299 21.55 -22.92 -7.46
CA ARG A 299 20.48 -22.25 -6.72
C ARG A 299 19.36 -23.24 -6.46
N ALA A 300 18.99 -23.45 -5.21
CA ALA A 300 17.87 -24.32 -4.87
C ALA A 300 16.56 -23.72 -5.40
N ALA A 301 15.79 -24.55 -6.10
CA ALA A 301 14.41 -24.28 -6.51
C ALA A 301 13.44 -24.75 -5.42
N PHE A 302 13.67 -25.94 -4.87
CA PHE A 302 12.94 -26.48 -3.72
C PHE A 302 13.77 -27.60 -3.07
N VAL A 303 13.40 -27.98 -1.83
CA VAL A 303 13.99 -29.07 -1.06
C VAL A 303 12.88 -29.96 -0.55
N GLN A 304 13.09 -31.27 -0.61
CA GLN A 304 12.16 -32.27 -0.08
C GLN A 304 12.93 -33.42 0.56
N LEU A 305 12.38 -34.03 1.60
CA LEU A 305 12.87 -35.29 2.15
C LEU A 305 12.29 -36.45 1.35
N ASP A 306 13.14 -37.34 0.85
CA ASP A 306 12.74 -38.63 0.31
C ASP A 306 12.73 -39.66 1.45
N GLU A 307 11.52 -40.01 1.90
CA GLU A 307 11.29 -40.94 3.02
C GLU A 307 11.73 -42.38 2.71
N VAL A 308 11.86 -42.74 1.43
CA VAL A 308 12.27 -44.10 1.02
C VAL A 308 13.79 -44.25 1.11
N SER A 309 14.54 -43.20 0.77
CA SER A 309 16.01 -43.22 0.75
C SER A 309 16.67 -42.53 1.95
N ASP A 310 15.87 -41.94 2.85
CA ASP A 310 16.29 -41.14 4.01
C ASP A 310 17.29 -40.04 3.62
N ARG A 311 16.97 -39.29 2.56
CA ARG A 311 17.84 -38.23 2.00
C ARG A 311 17.08 -36.97 1.68
N PHE A 312 17.75 -35.83 1.83
CA PHE A 312 17.24 -34.56 1.34
C PHE A 312 17.56 -34.40 -0.14
N VAL A 313 16.52 -34.27 -0.96
CA VAL A 313 16.62 -33.97 -2.39
C VAL A 313 16.47 -32.47 -2.57
N ILE A 314 17.56 -31.81 -2.96
CA ILE A 314 17.60 -30.40 -3.32
C ILE A 314 17.55 -30.31 -4.84
N GLN A 315 16.45 -29.82 -5.39
CA GLN A 315 16.35 -29.55 -6.82
C GLN A 315 16.93 -28.16 -7.09
N LEU A 316 17.92 -28.08 -7.97
CA LEU A 316 18.49 -26.81 -8.41
C LEU A 316 17.74 -26.25 -9.63
N LYS A 317 17.76 -24.92 -9.77
CA LYS A 317 17.13 -24.20 -10.88
C LYS A 317 17.69 -24.54 -12.26
N ASN A 318 18.90 -25.12 -12.32
CA ASN A 318 19.53 -25.59 -13.55
C ASN A 318 19.16 -27.05 -13.90
N GLY A 319 18.20 -27.66 -13.19
CA GLY A 319 17.70 -29.01 -13.48
C GLY A 319 18.45 -30.14 -12.77
N VAL A 320 19.54 -29.86 -12.06
CA VAL A 320 20.29 -30.86 -11.29
C VAL A 320 19.62 -31.12 -9.94
N ALA A 321 19.44 -32.39 -9.56
CA ALA A 321 18.98 -32.79 -8.24
C ALA A 321 20.16 -33.29 -7.39
N LEU A 322 20.25 -32.87 -6.14
CA LEU A 322 21.26 -33.31 -5.19
C LEU A 322 20.61 -34.08 -4.05
N ALA A 323 21.00 -35.33 -3.84
CA ALA A 323 20.53 -36.14 -2.73
C ALA A 323 21.58 -36.16 -1.61
N ILE A 324 21.33 -35.43 -0.53
CA ILE A 324 22.27 -35.24 0.58
C ILE A 324 21.80 -36.04 1.80
N PRO A 325 22.66 -36.90 2.38
CA PRO A 325 22.31 -37.63 3.59
C PRO A 325 22.22 -36.70 4.82
N PRO A 326 21.32 -36.98 5.78
CA PRO A 326 21.11 -36.14 6.97
C PRO A 326 22.36 -35.89 7.81
N THR A 327 23.34 -36.81 7.75
CA THR A 327 24.63 -36.73 8.46
C THR A 327 25.49 -35.54 8.04
N ILE A 328 25.31 -34.99 6.83
CA ILE A 328 26.04 -33.81 6.35
C ILE A 328 25.41 -32.51 6.87
N MET A 329 24.12 -32.57 7.22
CA MET A 329 23.40 -31.51 7.91
C MET A 329 23.50 -31.68 9.43
N GLN A 330 24.72 -31.81 9.96
CA GLN A 330 25.03 -31.95 11.39
C GLN A 330 24.39 -30.87 12.28
N SER A 331 24.10 -29.69 11.72
CA SER A 331 23.35 -28.60 12.39
C SER A 331 21.87 -28.91 12.64
N LEU A 332 21.33 -29.99 12.04
CA LEU A 332 19.94 -30.44 12.14
C LEU A 332 19.81 -31.82 12.82
N THR A 333 20.92 -32.45 13.24
CA THR A 333 20.94 -33.84 13.73
C THR A 333 20.52 -33.93 15.20
N GLY A 334 19.20 -33.89 15.40
CA GLY A 334 18.52 -34.21 16.67
C GLY A 334 17.02 -34.41 16.50
N LEU A 335 16.53 -34.47 15.25
CA LEU A 335 15.12 -34.42 14.93
C LEU A 335 14.50 -35.81 14.78
N LEU A 336 13.29 -35.97 15.30
CA LEU A 336 12.38 -37.03 14.88
C LEU A 336 12.03 -36.81 13.38
N PRO A 337 11.85 -37.87 12.58
CA PRO A 337 11.65 -37.77 11.12
C PRO A 337 10.57 -36.76 10.66
N GLY A 338 9.55 -36.52 11.49
CA GLY A 338 8.45 -35.61 11.18
C GLY A 338 8.77 -34.10 11.22
N LEU A 339 9.89 -33.67 11.80
CA LEU A 339 10.27 -32.24 11.90
C LEU A 339 11.21 -31.79 10.77
N LEU A 340 11.70 -32.72 9.94
CA LEU A 340 12.63 -32.47 8.84
C LEU A 340 11.93 -31.91 7.57
N SER A 341 10.59 -31.89 7.55
CA SER A 341 9.76 -31.42 6.43
C SER A 341 9.62 -29.89 6.33
N GLU A 342 10.17 -29.13 7.28
CA GLU A 342 10.03 -27.67 7.37
C GLU A 342 11.31 -26.90 6.95
N VAL A 343 12.04 -27.40 5.96
CA VAL A 343 13.21 -26.71 5.40
C VAL A 343 12.78 -25.87 4.19
N GLU A 344 12.81 -24.54 4.33
CA GLU A 344 12.45 -23.58 3.29
C GLU A 344 13.68 -23.04 2.56
N VAL A 345 13.56 -22.78 1.26
CA VAL A 345 14.62 -22.11 0.49
C VAL A 345 14.59 -20.62 0.80
N ILE A 346 15.70 -20.07 1.27
CA ILE A 346 15.82 -18.64 1.62
C ILE A 346 16.71 -17.86 0.66
N GLY A 347 16.46 -16.55 0.67
CA GLY A 347 17.03 -15.61 -0.29
C GLY A 347 16.64 -16.01 -1.71
N SER A 348 17.54 -15.76 -2.65
CA SER A 348 17.28 -16.04 -4.05
C SER A 348 17.65 -17.49 -4.46
N GLY A 349 17.63 -18.44 -3.52
CA GLY A 349 18.02 -19.85 -3.72
C GLY A 349 19.42 -20.20 -3.20
N HIS A 350 20.03 -19.34 -2.38
CA HIS A 350 21.43 -19.47 -1.93
C HIS A 350 21.56 -20.16 -0.57
N GLY A 351 20.46 -20.34 0.16
CA GLY A 351 20.47 -21.02 1.43
C GLY A 351 19.15 -21.71 1.75
N LEU A 352 19.19 -22.50 2.81
CA LEU A 352 18.08 -23.24 3.37
C LEU A 352 17.86 -22.77 4.81
N HIS A 353 16.61 -22.59 5.20
CA HIS A 353 16.22 -22.15 6.54
C HIS A 353 15.27 -23.16 7.17
N SER A 354 15.51 -23.48 8.44
CA SER A 354 14.55 -24.21 9.27
C SER A 354 13.93 -23.27 10.29
N LYS A 355 12.62 -23.00 10.15
CA LYS A 355 11.87 -22.14 11.09
C LYS A 355 11.90 -22.65 12.52
N THR A 356 11.92 -23.97 12.69
CA THR A 356 11.90 -24.64 13.99
C THR A 356 13.25 -24.59 14.71
N LEU A 357 14.37 -24.44 13.97
CA LEU A 357 15.72 -24.41 14.55
C LEU A 357 16.38 -23.03 14.50
N GLY A 358 15.87 -22.09 13.69
CA GLY A 358 16.44 -20.75 13.54
C GLY A 358 17.84 -20.76 12.90
N VAL A 359 18.16 -21.78 12.10
CA VAL A 359 19.47 -21.95 11.45
C VAL A 359 19.36 -21.71 9.95
N ASP A 360 20.29 -20.91 9.43
CA ASP A 360 20.49 -20.68 7.99
C ASP A 360 21.69 -21.48 7.49
N LEU A 361 21.50 -22.27 6.45
CA LEU A 361 22.56 -23.06 5.82
C LEU A 361 22.82 -22.54 4.40
N LEU A 362 24.07 -22.21 4.07
CA LEU A 362 24.46 -21.82 2.71
C LEU A 362 24.59 -23.04 1.81
N LEU A 363 24.00 -22.97 0.62
CA LEU A 363 23.94 -24.08 -0.34
C LEU A 363 25.33 -24.48 -0.86
N LEU A 364 26.25 -23.53 -1.01
CA LEU A 364 27.63 -23.79 -1.42
C LEU A 364 28.43 -24.56 -0.37
N ASP A 365 28.18 -24.30 0.92
CA ASP A 365 28.85 -25.01 2.01
C ASP A 365 28.34 -26.44 2.13
N LEU A 366 27.03 -26.64 1.90
CA LEU A 366 26.43 -27.98 1.79
C LEU A 366 27.03 -28.77 0.63
N LEU A 367 27.19 -28.14 -0.53
CA LEU A 367 27.78 -28.76 -1.71
C LEU A 367 29.25 -29.13 -1.48
N ALA A 368 30.03 -28.24 -0.88
CA ALA A 368 31.43 -28.50 -0.57
C ALA A 368 31.59 -29.68 0.42
N LYS A 369 30.66 -29.84 1.36
CA LYS A 369 30.64 -30.98 2.29
C LYS A 369 30.10 -32.27 1.66
N ALA A 370 29.13 -32.17 0.75
CA ALA A 370 28.51 -33.32 0.07
C ALA A 370 29.39 -33.94 -1.03
N ILE A 371 30.15 -33.10 -1.74
CA ILE A 371 30.99 -33.51 -2.88
C ILE A 371 32.46 -33.72 -2.44
N GLY A 372 32.83 -33.29 -1.23
CA GLY A 372 34.21 -33.14 -0.81
C GLY A 372 34.82 -31.88 -1.46
N ALA A 373 35.60 -31.11 -0.70
CA ALA A 373 36.09 -29.81 -1.14
C ALA A 373 36.81 -29.88 -2.51
N PRO A 374 36.51 -28.98 -3.47
CA PRO A 374 37.35 -28.82 -4.65
C PRO A 374 38.75 -28.32 -4.23
N ALA A 375 39.79 -28.87 -4.84
CA ALA A 375 41.20 -28.72 -4.49
C ALA A 375 41.82 -27.31 -4.64
N GLU A 376 41.03 -26.23 -4.68
CA GLU A 376 41.53 -24.87 -4.91
C GLU A 376 41.78 -24.07 -3.61
N ALA A 377 41.37 -24.59 -2.44
CA ALA A 377 41.58 -23.92 -1.15
C ALA A 377 43.01 -24.04 -0.56
N LYS A 378 43.95 -24.73 -1.23
CA LYS A 378 45.32 -24.96 -0.70
C LYS A 378 46.41 -24.02 -1.24
N ARG A 379 46.09 -23.00 -2.05
CA ARG A 379 47.10 -22.09 -2.65
C ARG A 379 47.14 -20.64 -2.13
N ARG A 380 46.52 -20.33 -0.99
CA ARG A 380 46.65 -18.99 -0.34
C ARG A 380 47.28 -19.01 1.06
N ALA A 381 47.94 -20.11 1.42
CA ALA A 381 48.80 -20.20 2.59
C ALA A 381 50.19 -20.69 2.17
N SER A 382 50.92 -19.85 1.43
CA SER A 382 52.38 -19.81 1.31
C SER A 382 52.79 -18.45 0.79
#